data_AF-A0A349EBE1-F1
#
_entry.id   AF-A0A349EBE1-F1
#
_cell.length_a   1.000
_cell.length_b   1.000
_cell.length_c   1.000
_cell.angle_alpha   90.00
_cell.angle_beta   90.00
_cell.angle_gamma   90.00
#
_symmetry.space_group_name_H-M   'P 1'
#
loop_
_entity.id
_entity.type
_entity.pdbx_description
1 polymer ?
#
loop_
_entity_poly.entity_id
_entity_poly.type
_entity_poly.pdbx_seq_one_letter_code
_entity_poly.pdbx_strand_id
1 'polypeptide(L)'
;RYQTSNQLSSEITDEMGRLAIAQQSMTEEMQRLLANSSAPENNAIGGVPVDSEYIIFVIDTSGSMFGNAWNKMLGVIEDTLNVYPEVKGIQIMNDMGDYMFASYRGQWIPDTPGTRNNIISTLRTWNPFSNSSPVEGVTR
;
A
#
# COMPACT_ATOMS: atom_id res chain seq x y z
N ARG A 1 -13.65 -39.98 -19.76
CA ARG A 1 -13.51 -38.53 -19.44
C ARG A 1 -13.50 -38.33 -17.91
N TYR A 2 -12.53 -38.92 -17.19
CA TYR A 2 -12.44 -38.85 -15.72
C TYR A 2 -11.06 -38.39 -15.19
N GLN A 3 -10.05 -38.25 -16.07
CA GLN A 3 -8.69 -37.88 -15.65
C GLN A 3 -8.50 -36.36 -15.46
N THR A 4 -9.24 -35.54 -16.21
CA THR A 4 -9.12 -34.07 -16.16
C THR A 4 -9.66 -33.46 -14.85
N SER A 5 -10.65 -34.08 -14.20
CA SER A 5 -11.25 -33.54 -12.97
C SER A 5 -10.34 -33.70 -11.74
N ASN A 6 -9.54 -34.76 -11.69
CA ASN A 6 -8.63 -35.01 -10.57
C ASN A 6 -7.36 -34.15 -10.67
N GLN A 7 -6.84 -33.92 -11.88
CA GLN A 7 -5.69 -33.03 -12.08
C GLN A 7 -6.02 -31.56 -11.77
N LEU A 8 -7.21 -31.10 -12.17
CA LEU A 8 -7.67 -29.74 -11.88
C LEU A 8 -7.87 -29.51 -10.38
N SER A 9 -8.38 -30.51 -9.66
CA SER A 9 -8.56 -30.43 -8.20
C SER A 9 -7.23 -30.40 -7.45
N SER A 10 -6.21 -31.15 -7.92
CA SER A 10 -4.88 -31.13 -7.31
C SER A 10 -4.14 -29.81 -7.54
N GLU A 11 -4.26 -29.22 -8.73
CA GLU A 11 -3.66 -27.90 -9.04
C GLU A 11 -4.28 -26.78 -8.20
N ILE A 12 -5.61 -26.74 -8.10
CA ILE A 12 -6.32 -25.74 -7.29
C ILE A 12 -5.93 -25.86 -5.80
N THR A 13 -5.75 -27.08 -5.30
CA THR A 13 -5.35 -27.31 -3.90
C THR A 13 -3.91 -26.86 -3.64
N ASP A 14 -3.00 -27.08 -4.59
CA ASP A 14 -1.60 -26.68 -4.47
C ASP A 14 -1.43 -25.15 -4.55
N GLU A 15 -2.20 -24.48 -5.41
CA GLU A 15 -2.21 -23.03 -5.53
C GLU A 15 -2.78 -22.36 -4.28
N MET A 16 -3.88 -22.90 -3.74
CA MET A 16 -4.44 -22.46 -2.44
C MET A 16 -3.45 -22.65 -1.29
N GLY A 17 -2.70 -23.75 -1.28
CA GLY A 17 -1.66 -24.01 -0.28
C GLY A 17 -0.52 -22.99 -0.34
N ARG A 18 -0.04 -22.66 -1.55
CA ARG A 18 1.00 -21.64 -1.75
C ARG A 18 0.54 -20.25 -1.33
N LEU A 19 -0.71 -19.90 -1.65
CA LEU A 19 -1.31 -18.62 -1.25
C LEU A 19 -1.47 -18.51 0.26
N ALA A 20 -1.92 -19.57 0.93
CA ALA A 20 -2.04 -19.61 2.38
C ALA A 20 -0.68 -19.44 3.08
N ILE A 21 0.36 -20.12 2.58
CA ILE A 21 1.73 -19.98 3.10
C ILE A 21 2.25 -18.55 2.91
N ALA A 22 2.04 -17.95 1.72
CA ALA A 22 2.47 -16.59 1.44
C ALA A 22 1.76 -15.54 2.33
N GLN A 23 0.45 -15.72 2.60
CA GLN A 23 -0.28 -14.87 3.53
C GLN A 23 0.21 -15.03 4.97
N GLN A 24 0.52 -16.26 5.39
CA GLN A 24 1.01 -16.55 6.73
C GLN A 24 2.41 -15.95 6.95
N SER A 25 3.33 -16.09 5.98
CA SER A 25 4.65 -15.45 6.06
C SER A 25 4.55 -13.93 6.08
N MET A 26 3.63 -13.34 5.31
CA MET A 26 3.40 -11.88 5.31
C MET A 26 2.88 -11.39 6.67
N THR A 27 2.00 -12.17 7.30
CA THR A 27 1.41 -11.84 8.60
C THR A 27 2.44 -11.95 9.72
N GLU A 28 3.26 -13.00 9.71
CA GLU A 28 4.36 -13.17 10.67
C GLU A 28 5.41 -12.06 10.53
N GLU A 29 5.72 -11.66 9.29
CA GLU A 29 6.65 -10.57 9.01
C GLU A 29 6.07 -9.21 9.46
N MET A 30 4.79 -8.93 9.20
CA MET A 30 4.11 -7.75 9.72
C MET A 30 4.07 -7.71 11.25
N GLN A 31 3.75 -8.83 11.91
CA GLN A 31 3.75 -8.92 13.37
C GLN A 31 5.15 -8.70 13.96
N ARG A 32 6.19 -9.23 13.31
CA ARG A 32 7.59 -8.98 13.70
C ARG A 32 7.95 -7.50 13.56
N LEU A 33 7.55 -6.86 12.46
CA LEU A 33 7.80 -5.44 12.22
C LEU A 33 7.09 -4.57 13.27
N LEU A 34 5.82 -4.86 13.58
CA LEU A 34 5.03 -4.14 14.59
C LEU A 34 5.55 -4.35 16.02
N ALA A 35 6.01 -5.57 16.34
CA ALA A 35 6.59 -5.87 17.64
C ALA A 35 7.96 -5.19 17.85
N ASN A 36 8.69 -4.91 16.78
CA ASN A 36 9.99 -4.24 16.82
C ASN A 36 9.90 -2.72 16.60
N SER A 37 8.77 -2.20 16.09
CA SER A 37 8.55 -0.76 15.94
C SER A 37 8.15 -0.13 17.28
N SER A 38 9.13 0.13 18.14
CA SER A 38 8.96 1.17 19.16
C SER A 38 9.06 2.51 18.44
N ALA A 39 7.96 3.26 18.33
CA ALA A 39 8.00 4.60 17.76
C ALA A 39 9.07 5.41 18.52
N PRO A 40 10.19 5.81 17.88
CA PRO A 40 11.23 6.52 18.60
C PRO A 40 10.69 7.92 18.91
N GLU A 41 10.83 8.39 20.15
CA GLU A 41 10.25 9.67 20.62
C GLU A 41 10.67 10.90 19.79
N ASN A 42 11.61 10.79 18.86
CA ASN A 42 12.09 11.91 18.07
C ASN A 42 12.59 11.59 16.65
N ASN A 43 12.29 10.40 16.10
CA ASN A 43 12.76 10.01 14.76
C ASN A 43 11.61 9.77 13.79
N ALA A 44 10.63 10.67 13.76
CA ALA A 44 9.59 10.65 12.74
C ALA A 44 9.64 11.92 11.89
N ILE A 45 9.74 11.79 10.56
CA ILE A 45 9.72 12.93 9.64
C ILE A 45 8.35 12.95 8.94
N GLY A 46 7.49 13.91 9.29
CA GLY A 46 6.12 13.93 8.74
C GLY A 46 5.22 12.80 9.28
N GLY A 47 5.59 12.17 10.40
CA GLY A 47 4.76 11.19 11.12
C GLY A 47 5.10 9.72 10.85
N VAL A 48 6.04 9.42 9.95
CA VAL A 48 6.51 8.05 9.68
C VAL A 48 7.86 7.81 10.40
N PRO A 49 8.15 6.67 11.03
CA PRO A 49 9.47 6.43 11.64
C PRO A 49 10.59 6.37 10.60
N VAL A 50 11.76 6.98 10.84
CA VAL A 50 12.91 6.99 9.89
C VAL A 50 13.48 5.59 9.57
N ASP A 51 13.18 4.59 10.39
CA ASP A 51 13.56 3.19 10.21
C ASP A 51 12.50 2.35 9.48
N SER A 52 11.49 3.00 8.89
CA SER A 52 10.45 2.31 8.13
C SER A 52 11.02 1.64 6.88
N GLU A 53 10.89 0.31 6.80
CA GLU A 53 11.25 -0.46 5.61
C GLU A 53 10.16 -0.42 4.53
N TYR A 54 8.93 -0.05 4.89
CA TYR A 54 7.77 0.00 3.99
C TYR A 54 6.89 1.20 4.31
N ILE A 55 6.25 1.79 3.29
CA ILE A 55 5.34 2.94 3.44
C ILE A 55 4.01 2.65 2.76
N ILE A 56 2.90 2.96 3.45
CA ILE A 56 1.56 2.97 2.86
C ILE A 56 0.97 4.38 2.96
N PHE A 57 0.54 4.94 1.83
CA PHE A 57 -0.28 6.14 1.78
C PHE A 57 -1.75 5.75 1.63
N VAL A 58 -2.56 6.16 2.61
CA VAL A 58 -4.03 6.11 2.53
C VAL A 58 -4.53 7.53 2.33
N ILE A 59 -5.17 7.79 1.20
CA ILE A 59 -5.49 9.15 0.74
C ILE A 59 -7.01 9.34 0.73
N ASP A 60 -7.48 10.37 1.43
CA ASP A 60 -8.85 10.85 1.29
C ASP A 60 -9.03 11.50 -0.09
N THR A 61 -9.92 10.91 -0.89
CA THR A 61 -10.24 11.35 -2.26
C THR A 61 -11.62 11.99 -2.35
N SER A 62 -12.15 12.48 -1.23
CA SER A 62 -13.43 13.17 -1.20
C SER A 62 -13.40 14.50 -1.96
N GLY A 63 -14.57 14.91 -2.46
CA GLY A 63 -14.72 16.17 -3.21
C GLY A 63 -14.20 17.41 -2.47
N SER A 64 -14.28 17.43 -1.13
CA SER A 64 -13.74 18.51 -0.29
C SER A 64 -12.22 18.64 -0.36
N MET A 65 -11.50 17.54 -0.56
CA MET A 65 -10.04 17.55 -0.66
C MET A 65 -9.57 18.25 -1.94
N PHE A 66 -10.24 18.00 -3.07
CA PHE A 66 -9.90 18.59 -4.36
C PHE A 66 -10.01 20.13 -4.39
N GLY A 67 -10.94 20.71 -3.63
CA GLY A 67 -11.17 22.14 -3.63
C GLY A 67 -10.08 22.96 -2.91
N ASN A 68 -9.53 22.43 -1.81
CA ASN A 68 -8.74 23.26 -0.87
C ASN A 68 -7.42 22.62 -0.40
N ALA A 69 -7.29 21.31 -0.42
CA ALA A 69 -6.21 20.60 0.28
C ALA A 69 -5.36 19.70 -0.62
N TRP A 70 -5.82 19.36 -1.83
CA TRP A 70 -5.16 18.40 -2.72
C TRP A 70 -3.73 18.80 -3.07
N ASN A 71 -3.51 20.05 -3.50
CA ASN A 71 -2.17 20.54 -3.83
C ASN A 71 -1.22 20.51 -2.62
N LYS A 72 -1.74 20.75 -1.41
CA LYS A 72 -0.94 20.66 -0.18
C LYS A 72 -0.59 19.21 0.15
N MET A 73 -1.54 18.29 -0.01
CA MET A 73 -1.33 16.85 0.15
C MET A 73 -0.27 16.32 -0.84
N LEU A 74 -0.32 16.75 -2.11
CA LEU A 74 0.71 16.43 -3.09
C LEU A 74 2.11 16.83 -2.61
N GLY A 75 2.25 18.06 -2.07
CA GLY A 75 3.52 18.53 -1.52
C GLY A 75 3.98 17.69 -0.33
N VAL A 76 3.08 17.31 0.58
CA VAL A 76 3.42 16.45 1.72
C VAL A 76 3.90 15.07 1.26
N ILE A 77 3.25 14.46 0.26
CA ILE A 77 3.69 13.16 -0.28
C ILE A 77 5.05 13.32 -0.99
N GLU A 78 5.24 14.37 -1.77
CA GLU A 78 6.51 14.65 -2.45
C GLU A 78 7.64 14.86 -1.43
N ASP A 79 7.43 15.67 -0.40
CA ASP A 79 8.38 15.90 0.67
C ASP A 79 8.68 14.60 1.45
N THR A 80 7.65 13.81 1.75
CA THR A 80 7.82 12.50 2.39
C THR A 80 8.66 11.59 1.50
N LEU A 81 8.32 11.42 0.24
CA LEU A 81 9.10 10.61 -0.68
C LEU A 81 10.51 11.18 -0.91
N ASN A 82 10.78 12.46 -0.71
CA ASN A 82 12.12 13.04 -0.85
C ASN A 82 12.99 12.87 0.41
N VAL A 83 12.39 12.94 1.59
CA VAL A 83 13.11 12.90 2.86
C VAL A 83 13.44 11.48 3.31
N TYR A 84 12.62 10.50 2.96
CA TYR A 84 12.87 9.11 3.37
C TYR A 84 13.96 8.44 2.52
N PRO A 85 14.89 7.70 3.16
CA PRO A 85 15.81 6.83 2.44
C PRO A 85 15.04 5.81 1.60
N GLU A 86 15.71 5.17 0.65
CA GLU A 86 15.11 4.12 -0.19
C GLU A 86 14.49 3.04 0.71
N VAL A 87 13.17 2.89 0.63
CA VAL A 87 12.41 1.87 1.36
C VAL A 87 12.30 0.61 0.52
N LYS A 88 11.96 -0.53 1.10
CA LYS A 88 11.79 -1.78 0.33
C LYS A 88 10.52 -1.79 -0.52
N GLY A 89 9.49 -1.04 -0.12
CA GLY A 89 8.24 -1.01 -0.85
C GLY A 89 7.31 0.14 -0.45
N ILE A 90 6.54 0.59 -1.43
CA ILE A 90 5.53 1.64 -1.27
C ILE A 90 4.18 1.09 -1.72
N GLN A 91 3.10 1.49 -1.04
CA GLN A 91 1.74 1.27 -1.53
C GLN A 91 0.88 2.52 -1.35
N ILE A 92 -0.04 2.78 -2.29
CA ILE A 92 -0.93 3.93 -2.29
C ILE A 92 -2.36 3.51 -2.60
N MET A 93 -3.29 3.82 -1.70
CA MET A 93 -4.72 3.53 -1.87
C MET A 93 -5.58 4.67 -1.35
N ASN A 94 -6.84 4.73 -1.80
CA ASN A 94 -7.79 5.67 -1.22
C ASN A 94 -8.37 5.10 0.08
N ASP A 95 -9.13 5.93 0.78
CA ASP A 95 -9.83 5.60 2.01
C ASP A 95 -10.90 4.48 1.86
N MET A 96 -11.29 4.15 0.63
CA MET A 96 -12.17 3.00 0.33
C MET A 96 -11.43 1.73 -0.11
N GLY A 97 -10.10 1.74 -0.14
CA GLY A 97 -9.28 0.58 -0.53
C GLY A 97 -9.03 0.43 -2.03
N ASP A 98 -9.33 1.44 -2.84
CA ASP A 98 -8.93 1.48 -4.23
C ASP A 98 -7.42 1.75 -4.35
N TYR A 99 -6.69 0.76 -4.84
CA TYR A 99 -5.27 0.86 -5.10
C TYR A 99 -5.04 1.80 -6.27
N MET A 100 -4.11 2.75 -6.12
CA MET A 100 -3.69 3.65 -7.21
C MET A 100 -3.20 2.85 -8.43
N PHE A 101 -2.38 1.83 -8.18
CA PHE A 101 -1.91 0.91 -9.20
C PHE A 101 -2.53 -0.46 -8.95
N ALA A 102 -3.66 -0.74 -9.61
CA ALA A 102 -4.41 -1.99 -9.42
C ALA A 102 -3.57 -3.26 -9.69
N SER A 103 -2.53 -3.19 -10.53
CA SER A 103 -1.59 -4.29 -10.80
C SER A 103 -0.77 -4.69 -9.58
N TYR A 104 -0.60 -3.79 -8.61
CA TYR A 104 0.11 -4.03 -7.35
C TYR A 104 -0.84 -4.30 -6.18
N ARG A 105 -2.09 -4.68 -6.45
CA ARG A 105 -3.03 -5.05 -5.38
C ARG A 105 -2.45 -6.22 -4.57
N GLY A 106 -2.35 -6.03 -3.25
CA GLY A 106 -1.77 -7.01 -2.33
C GLY A 106 -0.25 -7.21 -2.47
N GLN A 107 0.42 -6.33 -3.21
CA GLN A 107 1.85 -6.38 -3.47
C GLN A 107 2.49 -5.04 -3.18
N TRP A 108 3.77 -5.05 -2.81
CA TRP A 108 4.53 -3.83 -2.64
C TRP A 108 5.04 -3.33 -3.99
N ILE A 109 4.91 -2.02 -4.23
CA ILE A 109 5.55 -1.38 -5.37
C ILE A 109 7.02 -1.16 -5.00
N PRO A 110 8.00 -1.70 -5.75
CA PRO A 110 9.40 -1.48 -5.46
C PRO A 110 9.73 0.00 -5.49
N ASP A 111 10.41 0.48 -4.45
CA ASP A 111 10.83 1.87 -4.37
C ASP A 111 11.98 2.11 -5.35
N THR A 112 11.73 2.95 -6.35
CA THR A 112 12.75 3.40 -7.29
C THR A 112 12.47 4.86 -7.64
N PRO A 113 13.46 5.63 -8.13
CA PRO A 113 13.20 6.99 -8.61
C PRO A 113 12.09 7.05 -9.68
N GLY A 114 12.03 6.04 -10.55
CA GLY A 114 10.97 5.90 -11.56
C GLY A 114 9.59 5.68 -10.95
N THR A 115 9.51 4.80 -9.93
CA THR A 115 8.29 4.56 -9.15
C THR A 115 7.81 5.84 -8.46
N ARG A 116 8.70 6.55 -7.74
CA ARG A 116 8.37 7.79 -7.03
C ARG A 116 7.82 8.85 -7.99
N ASN A 117 8.48 9.05 -9.14
CA ASN A 117 7.99 9.96 -10.18
C ASN A 117 6.61 9.56 -10.71
N ASN A 118 6.38 8.27 -10.95
CA ASN A 118 5.10 7.77 -11.44
C ASN A 118 3.97 7.97 -10.41
N ILE A 119 4.25 7.77 -9.12
CA ILE A 119 3.30 8.05 -8.02
C ILE A 119 2.90 9.53 -8.06
N ILE A 120 3.87 10.44 -8.07
CA ILE A 120 3.62 11.88 -8.08
C ILE A 120 2.87 12.31 -9.34
N SER A 121 3.21 11.78 -10.52
CA SER A 121 2.49 12.11 -11.75
C SER A 121 1.05 11.60 -11.74
N THR A 122 0.83 10.38 -11.23
CA THR A 122 -0.51 9.77 -11.15
C THR A 122 -1.39 10.53 -10.17
N LEU A 123 -0.88 10.90 -9.00
CA LEU A 123 -1.60 11.66 -7.98
C LEU A 123 -2.15 13.01 -8.48
N ARG A 124 -1.52 13.64 -9.48
CA ARG A 124 -2.00 14.92 -10.02
C ARG A 124 -3.36 14.80 -10.73
N THR A 125 -3.69 13.62 -11.24
CA THR A 125 -4.92 13.36 -12.00
C THR A 125 -5.79 12.27 -11.38
N TRP A 126 -5.35 11.68 -10.27
CA TRP A 126 -6.05 10.58 -9.63
C TRP A 126 -7.28 11.07 -8.86
N ASN A 127 -8.46 10.70 -9.34
CA ASN A 127 -9.75 11.06 -8.77
C ASN A 127 -10.69 9.85 -8.70
N PRO A 128 -10.35 8.82 -7.89
CA PRO A 128 -11.32 7.80 -7.56
C PRO A 128 -12.41 8.44 -6.69
N PHE A 129 -13.65 7.97 -6.84
CA PHE A 129 -14.76 8.39 -5.98
C PHE A 129 -14.45 8.05 -4.51
N SER A 130 -14.91 8.84 -3.53
CA SER A 130 -14.84 8.51 -2.10
C SER A 130 -15.97 9.17 -1.29
N ASN A 131 -16.44 8.48 -0.24
CA ASN A 131 -17.45 8.94 0.72
C ASN A 131 -16.86 9.51 2.04
N SER A 132 -15.54 9.80 2.09
CA SER A 132 -14.85 10.45 3.23
C SER A 132 -14.62 9.60 4.49
N SER A 133 -14.49 8.27 4.38
CA SER A 133 -14.19 7.42 5.55
C SER A 133 -13.18 6.30 5.26
N PRO A 134 -12.07 6.20 6.02
CA PRO A 134 -11.04 5.16 5.83
C PRO A 134 -11.45 3.77 6.33
N VAL A 135 -12.63 3.63 6.94
CA VAL A 135 -13.07 2.35 7.54
C VAL A 135 -13.15 1.24 6.49
N GLU A 136 -13.59 1.56 5.28
CA GLU A 136 -13.79 0.57 4.22
C GLU A 136 -12.45 0.05 3.66
N GLY A 137 -11.41 0.90 3.59
CA GLY A 137 -10.10 0.51 3.08
C GLY A 137 -9.26 -0.37 4.02
N VAL A 138 -9.51 -0.32 5.34
CA VAL A 138 -8.76 -1.11 6.35
C VAL A 138 -9.43 -2.45 6.67
N THR A 139 -10.72 -2.60 6.37
CA THR A 139 -11.53 -3.76 6.76
C THR A 139 -11.63 -4.86 5.68
N ARG A 140 -11.03 -4.66 4.50
CA ARG A 140 -11.05 -5.62 3.38
C ARG A 140 -9.80 -6.48 3.27
#